data_AF-A0A6V7IKR9-F1
#
_entry.id   AF-A0A6V7IKR9-F1
#
_cell.length_a   1.000
_cell.length_b   1.000
_cell.length_c   1.000
_cell.angle_alpha   90.00
_cell.angle_beta   90.00
_cell.angle_gamma   90.00
#
_symmetry.space_group_name_H-M   'P 1'
#
loop_
_entity.id
_entity.type
_entity.pdbx_description
1 polymer ?
#
loop_
_entity_poly.entity_id
_entity_poly.type
_entity_poly.pdbx_seq_one_letter_code
_entity_poly.pdbx_strand_id
1 'polypeptide(L)' 'VMYYLGIPSEAVEQTIPGCSSPCPLRDFLSLLDPVIPTDQETICPKKPRAKNPSTWKPIGSVADLVKRRLNHI' A
#
# COMPACT_ATOMS: atom_id res chain seq x y z
N VAL A 1 -7.92 20.06 1.06
CA VAL A 1 -8.15 18.83 1.87
C VAL A 1 -7.52 19.00 3.24
N MET A 2 -8.00 18.31 4.27
CA MET A 2 -7.40 18.40 5.62
C MET A 2 -6.46 17.23 5.86
N TYR A 3 -5.19 17.51 6.16
CA TYR A 3 -4.18 16.51 6.48
C TYR A 3 -3.89 16.51 7.97
N TYR A 4 -4.11 15.36 8.61
CA TYR A 4 -3.92 15.19 10.04
C TYR A 4 -2.49 14.69 10.34
N LEU A 5 -1.76 15.43 11.18
CA LEU A 5 -0.34 15.19 11.49
C LEU A 5 -0.11 14.13 12.58
N GLY A 6 -1.15 13.65 13.25
CA GLY A 6 -1.03 12.62 14.29
C GLY A 6 -0.71 13.20 15.66
N ILE A 7 0.51 12.98 16.18
CA ILE A 7 0.96 13.53 17.46
C ILE A 7 2.14 14.48 17.17
N PRO A 8 2.03 15.79 17.42
CA PRO A 8 0.88 16.48 18.02
C PRO A 8 -0.38 16.50 17.14
N SER A 9 -1.56 16.59 17.78
CA SER A 9 -2.86 16.58 17.12
C SER A 9 -3.10 17.91 16.40
N GLU A 10 -2.66 17.96 15.15
CA GLU A 10 -2.76 19.12 14.28
C GLU A 10 -3.37 18.71 12.94
N ALA A 11 -4.28 19.54 12.43
CA ALA A 11 -4.85 19.40 11.09
C ALA A 11 -4.41 20.59 10.23
N VAL A 12 -3.78 20.31 9.10
CA VAL A 12 -3.24 21.32 8.19
C VAL A 12 -4.01 21.27 6.87
N GLU A 13 -4.41 22.43 6.37
CA GLU A 13 -5.00 22.54 5.05
C GLU A 13 -3.94 22.25 3.97
N GLN A 14 -4.27 21.34 3.06
CA GLN A 14 -3.46 21.00 1.90
C GLN A 14 -4.23 21.32 0.63
N THR A 15 -3.52 21.87 -0.36
CA THR A 15 -4.07 22.19 -1.67
C THR A 15 -3.76 21.06 -2.65
N ILE A 16 -4.77 20.61 -3.38
CA ILE A 16 -4.56 19.67 -4.49
C ILE A 16 -3.99 20.48 -5.66
N PRO A 17 -2.81 20.12 -6.21
CA PRO A 17 -2.23 20.83 -7.34
C PRO A 17 -3.22 20.92 -8.50
N GLY A 18 -3.43 22.13 -9.04
CA GLY A 18 -4.39 22.37 -10.12
C GLY A 18 -5.85 22.54 -9.67
N CYS A 19 -6.14 22.61 -8.37
CA CYS A 19 -7.48 22.91 -7.84
C CYS A 19 -7.48 24.13 -6.91
N SER A 20 -8.63 24.80 -6.78
CA SER A 20 -8.85 25.80 -5.73
C SER A 20 -8.98 25.16 -4.35
N SER A 21 -8.91 25.98 -3.29
CA SER A 21 -9.30 25.55 -1.93
C SER A 21 -10.52 26.36 -1.45
N PRO A 22 -11.65 25.71 -1.11
CA PRO A 22 -11.92 24.27 -1.25
C PRO A 22 -11.98 23.83 -2.72
N CYS A 23 -11.67 22.56 -2.96
CA CYS A 23 -11.67 21.98 -4.30
C CYS A 23 -13.10 21.58 -4.70
N PRO A 24 -13.66 22.12 -5.81
CA PRO A 24 -14.97 21.72 -6.29
C PRO A 24 -14.99 20.23 -6.61
N LEU A 25 -16.11 19.56 -6.32
CA LEU A 25 -16.23 18.11 -6.50
C LEU A 25 -15.90 17.66 -7.94
N ARG A 26 -16.33 18.43 -8.94
CA ARG A 26 -16.07 18.10 -10.35
C ARG A 26 -14.57 18.11 -10.66
N ASP A 27 -13.88 19.15 -10.24
CA ASP A 27 -12.45 19.32 -10.51
C ASP A 27 -11.64 18.27 -9.74
N PHE A 28 -12.04 17.97 -8.50
CA PHE A 28 -11.49 16.88 -7.71
C PHE A 28 -11.56 15.54 -8.44
N LEU A 29 -12.74 15.18 -8.96
CA LEU A 29 -12.93 13.93 -9.69
C LEU A 29 -12.08 13.89 -10.97
N SER A 30 -12.03 14.99 -11.72
CA SER A 30 -11.20 15.08 -12.93
C SER A 30 -9.70 14.95 -12.63
N LEU A 31 -9.23 15.45 -11.50
CA LEU A 31 -7.83 15.32 -11.08
C LEU A 31 -7.47 13.89 -10.62
N LEU A 32 -8.45 13.14 -10.09
CA LEU A 32 -8.23 11.77 -9.63
C LEU A 32 -8.43 10.70 -10.70
N ASP A 33 -9.23 10.97 -11.72
CA ASP A 33 -9.53 10.06 -12.82
C ASP A 33 -8.30 9.33 -13.41
N PRO A 34 -7.15 9.99 -13.70
CA PRO A 34 -6.00 9.30 -14.27
C PRO A 34 -5.18 8.45 -13.27
N VAL A 35 -5.45 8.53 -11.97
CA VAL A 35 -4.66 7.85 -10.92
C VAL A 35 -5.46 6.82 -10.12
N ILE A 36 -6.78 6.78 -10.28
CA ILE A 36 -7.61 5.71 -9.73
C ILE A 36 -7.54 4.54 -10.70
N PRO A 37 -7.03 3.37 -10.28
CA PRO A 37 -6.96 2.20 -11.14
C PRO A 37 -8.36 1.71 -11.49
N THR A 38 -8.54 1.30 -12.74
CA THR A 38 -9.70 0.50 -13.15
C THR A 38 -9.63 -0.90 -12.54
N ASP A 39 -10.76 -1.62 -12.51
CA ASP A 39 -10.81 -3.00 -11.98
C ASP A 39 -9.77 -3.93 -12.64
N GLN A 40 -9.51 -3.75 -13.94
CA GLN A 40 -8.51 -4.54 -14.65
C GLN A 40 -7.08 -4.21 -14.21
N GLU A 41 -6.80 -2.94 -13.90
CA GLU A 41 -5.49 -2.46 -13.46
C GLU A 41 -5.20 -2.78 -11.99
N THR A 42 -6.22 -3.15 -11.20
CA THR A 42 -6.00 -3.68 -9.84
C THR A 42 -5.17 -4.98 -9.84
N ILE A 43 -5.13 -5.68 -10.97
CA ILE A 43 -4.28 -6.86 -11.16
C ILE A 43 -2.84 -6.40 -11.41
N CYS A 44 -2.09 -6.23 -10.33
CA CYS A 44 -0.65 -5.96 -10.42
C CYS A 44 0.09 -7.22 -10.92
N PRO A 45 0.66 -7.22 -12.15
CA PRO A 45 1.46 -8.35 -12.59
C PRO A 45 2.67 -8.47 -11.66
N LYS A 46 2.88 -9.65 -11.10
CA LYS A 46 4.09 -9.94 -10.33
C LYS A 46 5.26 -9.75 -11.29
N LYS A 47 6.08 -8.71 -11.07
CA LYS A 47 7.37 -8.63 -11.76
C LYS A 47 8.07 -9.97 -11.57
N PRO A 48 8.63 -10.60 -12.63
CA PRO A 48 9.50 -11.74 -12.40
C PRO A 48 10.56 -11.24 -11.42
N ARG A 49 10.61 -11.85 -10.23
CA ARG A 49 11.66 -11.54 -9.27
C ARG A 49 12.95 -11.71 -10.05
N ALA A 50 13.70 -10.63 -10.28
CA ALA A 50 15.10 -10.77 -10.62
C ALA A 50 15.63 -11.77 -9.60
N LYS A 51 16.24 -12.87 -10.05
CA LYS A 51 16.82 -13.86 -9.14
C LYS A 51 18.02 -13.19 -8.46
N ASN A 52 17.77 -12.28 -7.53
CA ASN A 52 18.75 -11.83 -6.57
C ASN A 52 18.99 -13.02 -5.61
N PRO A 53 20.21 -13.52 -5.47
CA PRO A 53 20.50 -14.70 -4.65
C PRO A 53 20.40 -14.43 -3.13
N SER A 54 19.81 -13.31 -2.71
CA SER A 54 19.46 -13.07 -1.32
C SER A 54 18.31 -14.01 -0.92
N THR A 55 18.70 -15.14 -0.36
CA THR A 55 17.91 -16.24 0.19
C THR A 55 16.98 -15.76 1.30
N TRP A 56 15.83 -15.20 0.95
CA TRP A 56 14.72 -15.10 1.88
C TRP A 56 14.10 -16.49 2.04
N LYS A 57 14.49 -17.22 3.08
CA LYS A 57 13.79 -18.45 3.49
C LYS A 57 12.45 -18.04 4.10
N PRO A 58 11.30 -18.49 3.59
CA PRO A 58 10.05 -18.32 4.31
C PRO A 58 10.22 -18.96 5.70
N ILE A 59 9.82 -18.24 6.74
CA ILE A 59 9.68 -18.82 8.08
C ILE A 59 8.68 -19.96 7.88
N GLY A 60 9.13 -21.20 8.09
CA GLY A 60 8.35 -22.40 7.80
C GLY A 60 6.95 -22.31 8.42
N SER A 61 6.00 -23.04 7.82
CA SER A 61 4.63 -23.10 8.34
C SER A 61 4.65 -23.53 9.81
N VAL A 62 3.64 -23.14 10.59
CA VAL A 62 3.46 -23.63 11.97
C VAL A 62 3.53 -25.17 12.02
N ALA A 63 3.09 -25.85 10.95
CA ALA A 63 3.24 -27.30 10.80
C ALA A 63 4.70 -27.79 10.80
N ASP A 64 5.64 -27.01 10.26
CA ASP A 64 7.06 -27.34 10.22
C ASP A 64 7.73 -27.13 11.59
N LEU A 65 7.26 -26.15 12.37
CA LEU A 65 7.70 -25.95 13.76
C LEU A 65 7.21 -27.06 14.69
N VAL A 66 5.96 -27.50 14.52
CA VAL A 66 5.38 -28.62 15.30
C VAL A 66 6.13 -29.92 15.02
N LYS A 67 6.44 -30.23 13.75
CA LYS A 67 7.23 -31.40 13.37
C LYS A 67 8.63 -31.39 13.98
N ARG A 68 9.28 -30.22 14.06
CA ARG A 68 10.61 -30.09 14.69
C ARG A 68 10.60 -30.36 16.19
N ARG A 69 9.52 -30.02 16.91
CA ARG A 69 9.38 -30.36 18.34
C ARG A 69 9.12 -31.85 18.59
N LEU A 70 8.35 -32.51 17.72
CA LEU A 70 8.00 -33.92 17.89
C LEU A 70 9.18 -34.86 17.61
N ASN A 71 10.11 -34.47 16.75
CA ASN A 71 11.32 -35.26 16.45
C ASN A 71 12.44 -35.16 17.50
N HIS A 72 12.21 -34.45 18.61
CA HIS A 72 13.14 -34.33 19.74
C HIS A 72 12.57 -34.90 21.05
N ILE A 73 11.52 -35.72 20.98
CA ILE A 73 11.05 -36.60 22.06
C ILE A 73 11.21 -38.04 21.59
#